data_AF-A0A497FMG8-F1
#
_entry.id   AF-A0A497FMG8-F1
#
_cell.length_a   1.000
_cell.length_b   1.000
_cell.length_c   1.000
_cell.angle_alpha   90.00
_cell.angle_beta   90.00
_cell.angle_gamma   90.00
#
_symmetry.space_group_name_H-M   'P 1'
#
loop_
_entity.id
_entity.type
_entity.pdbx_description
1 polymer ?
#
loop_
_entity_poly.entity_id
_entity_poly.type
_entity_poly.pdbx_seq_one_letter_code
_entity_poly.pdbx_strand_id
1 'polypeptide(L)' 'MCRLIEYDGEFKMLVTKGEIKQSADNIRGAWSWVEVPNLKFLYRVLVEEGFIHHASMIHGDYTEAIIDACRLLGIETIVV' A
#
# COMPACT_ATOMS: atom_id res chain seq x y z
N MET A 1 0.82 -1.44 4.14
CA MET A 1 0.40 -1.84 2.78
C MET A 1 1.38 -1.25 1.78
N CYS A 2 1.77 -2.00 0.76
CA CYS A 2 2.54 -1.47 -0.36
C CYS A 2 2.05 -2.01 -1.70
N ARG A 3 2.34 -1.27 -2.77
CA ARG A 3 2.02 -1.68 -4.14
C ARG A 3 3.07 -1.13 -5.11
N LEU A 4 3.77 -2.05 -5.76
CA LEU A 4 4.65 -1.75 -6.89
C LEU A 4 3.83 -1.76 -8.20
N ILE A 5 4.09 -0.80 -9.06
CA ILE A 5 3.63 -0.80 -10.45
C ILE A 5 4.78 -0.45 -11.38
N GLU A 6 4.60 -0.79 -12.64
CA GLU A 6 5.52 -0.52 -13.73
C GLU A 6 4.74 0.11 -14.87
N TYR A 7 5.29 1.19 -15.42
CA TYR A 7 4.79 1.86 -16.61
C TYR A 7 5.99 2.28 -17.46
N ASP A 8 6.01 1.88 -18.73
CA ASP A 8 7.02 2.25 -19.71
C ASP A 8 8.48 1.98 -19.26
N GLY A 9 8.68 0.90 -18.51
CA GLY A 9 9.97 0.48 -17.97
C GLY A 9 10.33 1.14 -16.63
N GLU A 10 9.52 2.08 -16.14
CA GLU A 10 9.74 2.80 -14.89
C GLU A 10 8.88 2.24 -13.76
N PHE A 11 9.50 2.04 -12.59
CA PHE A 11 8.84 1.48 -11.42
C PHE A 11 8.51 2.54 -10.39
N LYS A 12 7.34 2.41 -9.76
CA LYS A 12 6.99 3.19 -8.57
C LYS A 12 6.27 2.39 -7.50
N MET A 13 6.56 2.72 -6.25
CA MET A 13 6.09 2.04 -5.05
C MET A 13 5.17 2.94 -4.24
N LEU A 14 3.89 2.58 -4.12
CA LEU A 14 3.02 3.12 -3.09
C LEU A 14 3.33 2.47 -1.75
N VAL A 15 3.46 3.26 -0.69
CA VAL A 15 3.63 2.79 0.69
C VAL A 15 2.64 3.54 1.59
N THR A 16 1.84 2.81 2.35
CA THR A 16 0.96 3.40 3.37
C THR A 16 0.87 2.51 4.59
N LYS A 17 0.64 3.12 5.76
CA LYS A 17 0.37 2.40 7.00
C LYS A 17 -1.11 2.03 7.08
N GLY A 18 -1.42 1.06 7.92
CA GLY A 18 -2.80 0.73 8.22
C GLY A 18 -2.91 -0.10 9.48
N GLU A 19 -4.09 -0.07 10.08
CA GLU A 19 -4.43 -0.82 11.28
C GLU A 19 -5.50 -1.85 10.95
N ILE A 20 -5.30 -3.07 11.45
CA ILE A 20 -6.31 -4.12 11.33
C ILE A 20 -7.47 -3.78 12.26
N LYS A 21 -8.67 -3.64 11.70
CA LYS A 21 -9.93 -3.55 12.42
C LYS A 21 -10.67 -4.87 12.30
N GLN A 22 -10.85 -5.52 13.45
CA GLN A 22 -11.57 -6.78 13.51
C GLN A 22 -12.99 -6.59 13.00
N SER A 23 -13.42 -7.46 12.07
CA SER A 23 -14.81 -7.49 11.64
C SER A 23 -15.59 -8.53 12.44
N ALA A 24 -16.88 -8.26 12.68
CA ALA A 24 -17.82 -9.26 13.18
C ALA A 24 -18.33 -10.20 12.07
N ASP A 25 -17.92 -9.95 10.81
CA ASP A 25 -18.34 -10.73 9.65
C ASP A 25 -17.82 -12.16 9.71
N ASN A 26 -18.70 -13.12 9.40
CA ASN A 26 -18.32 -14.53 9.22
C ASN A 26 -18.17 -14.84 7.72
N ILE A 27 -17.15 -14.24 7.10
CA ILE A 27 -16.84 -14.44 5.67
C ILE A 27 -15.56 -15.26 5.50
N ARG A 28 -15.55 -16.13 4.48
CA ARG A 28 -14.42 -17.02 4.21
C ARG A 28 -13.23 -16.22 3.67
N GLY A 29 -12.12 -16.20 4.40
CA GLY A 29 -10.83 -15.70 3.91
C GLY A 29 -10.54 -14.22 4.15
N ALA A 30 -11.45 -13.49 4.80
CA ALA A 30 -11.19 -12.13 5.26
C ALA A 30 -11.89 -11.92 6.62
N TRP A 31 -11.13 -11.77 7.70
CA TRP A 31 -11.69 -11.63 9.05
C TRP A 31 -11.61 -10.21 9.60
N SER A 32 -11.07 -9.28 8.82
CA SER A 32 -10.78 -7.92 9.26
C SER A 32 -10.66 -6.98 8.08
N TRP A 33 -10.93 -5.72 8.35
CA TRP A 33 -10.65 -4.61 7.45
C TRP A 33 -9.32 -3.96 7.84
N VAL A 34 -8.69 -3.25 6.90
CA VAL A 34 -7.51 -2.42 7.20
C VAL A 34 -7.94 -0.97 7.09
N GLU A 35 -7.96 -0.28 8.23
CA GLU A 35 -8.14 1.16 8.28
C GLU A 35 -6.83 1.85 7.92
N VAL A 36 -6.90 2.89 7.09
CA VAL A 36 -5.76 3.73 6.71
C VAL A 36 -5.96 5.15 7.24
N PRO A 37 -4.90 5.92 7.51
CA PRO A 37 -5.03 7.24 8.12
C PRO A 37 -5.92 8.22 7.35
N ASN A 38 -5.90 8.14 6.01
CA ASN A 38 -6.72 8.98 5.16
C ASN A 38 -7.17 8.23 3.89
N LEU A 39 -8.31 7.54 3.99
CA LEU A 39 -8.85 6.73 2.90
C LEU A 39 -9.16 7.54 1.64
N LYS A 40 -9.67 8.77 1.79
CA LYS A 40 -9.99 9.65 0.65
C LYS A 40 -8.73 10.03 -0.13
N PHE A 41 -7.65 10.36 0.58
CA PHE A 41 -6.38 10.69 -0.04
C PHE A 41 -5.75 9.46 -0.69
N LEU A 42 -5.77 8.29 -0.02
CA LEU A 42 -5.30 7.04 -0.61
C LEU A 42 -6.01 6.73 -1.93
N TYR A 43 -7.34 6.83 -1.99
CA TYR A 43 -8.07 6.60 -3.24
C TYR A 43 -7.68 7.57 -4.35
N ARG A 44 -7.48 8.84 -4.01
CA ARG A 44 -7.04 9.84 -4.97
C ARG A 44 -5.66 9.49 -5.53
N VAL A 45 -4.71 9.13 -4.67
CA VAL A 45 -3.38 8.66 -5.09
C VAL A 45 -3.48 7.41 -5.95
N LEU A 46 -4.27 6.41 -5.56
CA LEU A 46 -4.43 5.19 -6.35
C LEU A 46 -4.88 5.48 -7.79
N VAL A 47 -5.85 6.38 -7.97
CA VAL A 47 -6.39 6.73 -9.29
C VAL A 47 -5.45 7.66 -10.07
N GLU A 48 -5.00 8.75 -9.46
CA GLU A 48 -4.18 9.78 -10.13
C GLU A 48 -2.79 9.24 -10.50
N GLU A 49 -2.23 8.34 -9.68
CA GLU A 49 -0.93 7.71 -9.94
C GLU A 49 -1.04 6.39 -10.72
N GLY A 50 -2.24 5.91 -11.06
CA GLY A 50 -2.42 4.70 -11.87
C GLY A 50 -2.14 3.38 -11.13
N PHE A 51 -2.24 3.32 -9.81
CA PHE A 51 -2.13 2.05 -9.08
C PHE A 51 -3.38 1.17 -9.26
N ILE A 52 -3.18 -0.14 -9.38
CA ILE A 52 -4.27 -1.12 -9.49
C ILE A 52 -4.65 -1.74 -8.13
N HIS A 53 -5.84 -2.35 -8.08
CA HIS A 53 -6.54 -2.79 -6.85
C HIS A 53 -5.84 -3.82 -5.96
N HIS A 54 -4.85 -4.57 -6.46
CA HIS A 54 -4.10 -5.54 -5.63
C HIS A 54 -2.98 -4.83 -4.86
N ALA A 55 -2.83 -5.13 -3.57
CA ALA A 55 -1.74 -4.64 -2.74
C ALA A 55 -1.16 -5.75 -1.85
N SER A 56 0.09 -5.57 -1.43
CA SER A 56 0.75 -6.44 -0.47
C SER A 56 0.65 -5.84 0.94
N MET A 57 0.44 -6.70 1.93
CA MET A 57 0.34 -6.31 3.33
C MET A 57 1.24 -7.21 4.17
N ILE A 58 1.94 -6.60 5.11
CA ILE A 58 2.80 -7.26 6.09
C ILE A 58 2.42 -6.72 7.47
N HIS A 59 2.34 -7.62 8.45
CA HIS A 59 2.04 -7.23 9.82
C HIS A 59 3.27 -6.55 10.45
N GLY A 60 3.06 -5.38 11.07
CA GLY A 60 4.13 -4.52 11.60
C GLY A 60 4.41 -3.29 10.74
N ASP A 61 5.24 -2.38 11.25
CA ASP A 61 5.64 -1.17 10.52
C ASP A 61 7.00 -1.39 9.84
N TYR A 62 6.95 -1.57 8.52
CA TYR A 62 8.12 -1.74 7.67
C TYR A 62 8.26 -0.59 6.66
N THR A 63 7.60 0.55 6.90
CA THR A 63 7.60 1.68 5.95
C THR A 63 9.02 2.13 5.61
N GLU A 64 9.88 2.32 6.60
CA GLU A 64 11.27 2.76 6.38
C GLU A 64 12.08 1.72 5.60
N ALA A 65 11.99 0.45 5.98
CA ALA A 65 12.71 -0.63 5.29
C ALA A 65 12.32 -0.73 3.80
N ILE A 66 11.03 -0.54 3.47
CA ILE A 66 10.55 -0.53 2.09
C ILE A 66 11.10 0.70 1.34
N ILE A 67 11.08 1.88 1.97
CA ILE A 67 11.60 3.11 1.37
C ILE A 67 13.10 2.99 1.09
N ASP A 68 13.87 2.45 2.04
CA ASP A 68 15.31 2.24 1.89
C ASP A 68 15.63 1.25 0.78
N ALA A 69 14.87 0.15 0.68
CA ALA A 69 14.99 -0.80 -0.43
C ALA A 69 14.70 -0.13 -1.78
N CYS A 70 13.65 0.67 -1.88
CA CYS A 70 13.33 1.40 -3.12
C CYS A 70 14.43 2.39 -3.48
N ARG A 71 15.00 3.11 -2.51
CA ARG A 71 16.13 4.02 -2.72
C ARG A 71 17.34 3.31 -3.30
N LEU A 72 17.70 2.13 -2.76
CA LEU A 72 18.82 1.33 -3.27
C LEU A 72 18.58 0.83 -4.70
N LEU A 73 17.32 0.62 -5.08
CA LEU A 73 16.92 0.11 -6.40
C LEU A 73 16.61 1.23 -7.41
N GLY A 74 16.67 2.51 -7.00
CA GLY A 74 16.29 3.63 -7.86
C GLY A 74 14.79 3.72 -8.15
N ILE A 75 13.94 3.15 -7.28
CA ILE A 75 12.48 3.14 -7.43
C ILE A 75 11.88 4.34 -6.70
N GLU A 76 11.00 5.09 -7.37
CA GLU A 76 10.26 6.20 -6.75
C GLU A 76 9.26 5.66 -5.71
N THR A 77 9.20 6.33 -4.55
CA THR A 77 8.26 5.98 -3.48
C THR A 77 7.23 7.07 -3.27
N ILE A 78 5.95 6.68 -3.27
CA ILE A 78 4.81 7.53 -2.95
C ILE A 78 4.30 7.11 -1.57
N VAL A 79 4.52 7.96 -0.57
CA VAL A 79 4.16 7.66 0.83
C VAL A 79 2.85 8.38 1.18
N VAL A 80 1.91 7.62 1.73
CA VAL A 80 0.54 8.05 2.05
C VAL A 80 0.19 7.77 3.51
#